data_AF-A0A9P9T2H0-F1
#
_entry.id   AF-A0A9P9T2H0-F1
#
_cell.length_a   1.000
_cell.length_b   1.000
_cell.length_c   1.000
_cell.angle_alpha   90.00
_cell.angle_beta   90.00
_cell.angle_gamma   90.00
#
_symmetry.space_group_name_H-M   'P 1'
#
loop_
_entity.id
_entity.type
_entity.pdbx_description
1 polymer ?
#
loop_
_entity_poly.entity_id
_entity_poly.type
_entity_poly.pdbx_seq_one_letter_code
_entity_poly.pdbx_strand_id
1 'polypeptide(L)'
;MAQLGWYVRQIRTQTVWLTATLPPVMQEEFIEHNKLVKPRVIRESTNRPNIKYMVSLETGPGALVERAADLVQAYWPKQEIFDHSRDKIIIYCRTREEVAQLADILKCPLYTSRSGTEEEKAAIISGWLGNRDQPVIVATSALGIGFDYPFVRWVIHVDGPDKLTDFSQESGRAGRDGSKASSIVLLHAGWKPQVDGHLSADREAMQLYLTQQYCSRERCQVCREPHTEARPADVVFALPQRVEMEFTGPEEVLRQDHVREQVLDSYESDLEIMVGLCLYCRIEGRRFDHAPGKCSRRFRWIRAKQEAYRTRDREDKEWIGRYVACWQCYQPQDICRVADPEHEETECRFPDMVMPLCYGVYCRPGGEEWLRKHFQRSFQSELEYMLWLGETASLGGNECIEANCVAALALAEFG
;
A
#
# COMPACT_ATOMS: atom_id res chain seq x y z
N MET A 1 25.30 -10.93 16.66
CA MET A 1 24.40 -11.44 15.61
C MET A 1 25.08 -11.89 14.32
N ALA A 2 26.31 -11.47 13.98
CA ALA A 2 26.98 -11.79 12.71
C ALA A 2 27.21 -13.29 12.40
N GLN A 3 27.15 -14.18 13.40
CA GLN A 3 27.32 -15.63 13.19
C GLN A 3 26.04 -16.32 12.69
N LEU A 4 24.84 -15.81 13.03
CA LEU A 4 23.57 -16.48 12.72
C LEU A 4 23.33 -16.59 11.21
N GLY A 5 23.59 -15.52 10.44
CA GLY A 5 23.40 -15.52 8.99
C GLY A 5 24.24 -16.58 8.27
N TRP A 6 25.47 -16.83 8.75
CA TRP A 6 26.33 -17.88 8.22
C TRP A 6 25.81 -19.28 8.53
N TYR A 7 25.36 -19.53 9.76
CA TYR A 7 24.77 -20.82 10.13
C TYR A 7 23.46 -21.10 9.39
N VAL A 8 22.56 -20.12 9.30
CA VAL A 8 21.28 -20.27 8.59
C VAL A 8 21.51 -20.55 7.10
N ARG A 9 22.53 -19.95 6.47
CA ARG A 9 22.91 -20.25 5.08
C ARG A 9 23.36 -21.69 4.84
N GLN A 10 23.88 -22.39 5.84
CA GLN A 10 24.27 -23.79 5.69
C GLN A 10 23.06 -24.72 5.59
N ILE A 11 21.88 -24.24 5.99
CA ILE A 11 20.63 -24.99 5.93
C ILE A 11 20.04 -24.80 4.52
N ARG A 12 19.96 -25.89 3.74
CA ARG A 12 19.38 -25.90 2.39
C ARG A 12 17.85 -25.91 2.43
N THR A 13 17.26 -24.88 3.03
CA THR A 13 15.81 -24.69 3.09
C THR A 13 15.45 -23.25 2.76
N GLN A 14 14.21 -23.02 2.34
CA GLN A 14 13.68 -21.68 2.20
C GLN A 14 13.60 -21.04 3.59
N THR A 15 14.08 -19.80 3.71
CA THR A 15 14.02 -19.05 4.96
C THR A 15 13.19 -17.80 4.76
N VAL A 16 12.34 -17.49 5.75
CA VAL A 16 11.53 -16.28 5.80
C VAL A 16 12.02 -15.47 6.97
N TRP A 17 12.40 -14.22 6.70
CA TRP A 17 12.90 -13.28 7.71
C TRP A 17 11.84 -12.21 7.92
N LEU A 18 11.35 -12.09 9.16
CA LEU A 18 10.24 -11.22 9.51
C LEU A 18 10.73 -10.14 10.47
N THR A 19 10.32 -8.90 10.23
CA THR A 19 10.54 -7.76 11.12
C THR A 19 9.39 -6.80 10.98
N ALA A 20 8.97 -6.19 12.09
CA ALA A 20 7.88 -5.21 12.10
C ALA A 20 8.37 -3.80 11.76
N THR A 21 9.62 -3.45 12.13
CA THR A 21 10.11 -2.07 12.11
C THR A 21 11.53 -2.00 11.55
N LEU A 22 11.69 -2.26 10.25
CA LEU A 22 12.96 -2.08 9.54
C LEU A 22 12.86 -0.91 8.54
N PRO A 23 13.40 0.27 8.88
CA PRO A 23 13.45 1.41 7.97
C PRO A 23 14.19 1.07 6.66
N PRO A 24 13.79 1.63 5.50
CA PRO A 24 14.48 1.39 4.23
C PRO A 24 15.97 1.69 4.28
N VAL A 25 16.37 2.75 4.98
CA VAL A 25 17.77 3.16 5.15
C VAL A 25 18.62 2.13 5.91
N MET A 26 18.00 1.19 6.63
CA MET A 26 18.67 0.10 7.36
C MET A 26 18.56 -1.25 6.64
N GLN A 27 17.87 -1.31 5.50
CA GLN A 27 17.62 -2.57 4.79
C GLN A 27 18.91 -3.21 4.26
N GLU A 28 19.77 -2.42 3.63
CA GLU A 28 21.05 -2.91 3.08
C GLU A 28 21.91 -3.48 4.20
N GLU A 29 22.05 -2.72 5.30
CA GLU A 29 22.76 -3.17 6.49
C GLU A 29 22.17 -4.49 7.05
N PHE A 30 20.84 -4.62 7.10
CA PHE A 30 20.17 -5.85 7.53
C PHE A 30 20.47 -7.05 6.60
N ILE A 31 20.41 -6.84 5.29
CA ILE A 31 20.70 -7.87 4.28
C ILE A 31 22.16 -8.33 4.40
N GLU A 32 23.08 -7.39 4.54
CA GLU A 32 24.52 -7.65 4.67
C GLU A 32 24.88 -8.37 5.97
N HIS A 33 24.29 -7.94 7.10
CA HIS A 33 24.53 -8.55 8.41
C HIS A 33 24.00 -9.99 8.47
N ASN A 34 22.83 -10.23 7.89
CA ASN A 34 22.21 -11.56 7.86
C ASN A 34 22.66 -12.43 6.69
N LYS A 35 23.54 -11.90 5.83
CA LYS A 35 24.07 -12.60 4.64
C LYS A 35 22.92 -13.10 3.75
N LEU A 36 21.90 -12.30 3.49
CA LEU A 36 20.83 -12.71 2.58
C LEU A 36 21.33 -12.62 1.12
N VAL A 37 21.00 -13.58 0.25
CA VAL A 37 21.33 -13.53 -1.19
C VAL A 37 20.07 -13.17 -1.94
N LYS A 38 20.03 -11.99 -2.57
CA LYS A 38 18.91 -11.52 -3.41
C LYS A 38 17.53 -11.86 -2.79
N PRO A 39 17.26 -11.47 -1.53
CA PRO A 39 15.98 -11.81 -0.91
C PRO A 39 14.84 -11.12 -1.67
N ARG A 40 13.71 -11.81 -1.84
CA ARG A 40 12.46 -11.15 -2.21
C ARG A 40 12.02 -10.31 -1.01
N VAL A 41 11.93 -9.00 -1.19
CA VAL A 41 11.50 -8.07 -0.14
C VAL A 41 10.00 -7.83 -0.28
N ILE A 42 9.25 -8.17 0.76
CA ILE A 42 7.83 -7.86 0.88
C ILE A 42 7.70 -6.79 1.95
N ARG A 43 7.13 -5.63 1.59
CA ARG A 43 6.97 -4.51 2.51
C ARG A 43 5.53 -4.01 2.51
N GLU A 44 4.99 -3.84 3.71
CA GLU A 44 3.68 -3.25 3.95
C GLU A 44 3.82 -1.92 4.70
N SER A 45 2.80 -1.07 4.61
CA SER A 45 2.76 0.18 5.36
C SER A 45 2.75 -0.07 6.87
N THR A 46 3.61 0.63 7.59
CA THR A 46 3.56 0.70 9.06
C THR A 46 2.57 1.76 9.56
N ASN A 47 1.91 2.48 8.64
CA ASN A 47 0.96 3.53 9.00
C ASN A 47 -0.27 2.94 9.68
N ARG A 48 -0.59 3.45 10.88
CA ARG A 48 -1.78 3.04 11.64
C ARG A 48 -2.79 4.18 11.63
N PRO A 49 -3.72 4.21 10.65
CA PRO A 49 -4.62 5.35 10.44
C PRO A 49 -5.53 5.63 11.65
N ASN A 50 -5.79 4.62 12.47
CA ASN A 50 -6.62 4.71 13.67
C ASN A 50 -5.89 5.28 14.90
N ILE A 51 -4.56 5.40 14.90
CA ILE A 51 -3.76 5.91 16.03
C ILE A 51 -3.43 7.39 15.85
N LYS A 52 -4.02 8.28 16.64
CA LYS A 52 -3.67 9.69 16.66
C LYS A 52 -2.33 9.89 17.36
N TYR A 53 -1.33 10.37 16.64
CA TYR A 53 -0.01 10.71 17.18
C TYR A 53 0.01 12.17 17.65
N MET A 54 0.49 12.42 18.87
CA MET A 54 0.60 13.76 19.46
C MET A 54 1.90 13.88 20.25
N VAL A 55 2.54 15.05 20.17
CA VAL A 55 3.58 15.47 21.11
C VAL A 55 3.07 16.72 21.83
N SER A 56 3.17 16.72 23.15
CA SER A 56 2.71 17.81 24.01
C SER A 56 3.90 18.41 24.74
N LEU A 57 4.06 19.72 24.64
CA LEU A 57 5.05 20.49 25.39
C LEU A 57 4.41 20.99 26.68
N GLU A 58 4.87 20.48 27.81
CA GLU A 58 4.28 20.75 29.11
C GLU A 58 5.00 21.92 29.80
N THR A 59 4.22 22.93 30.21
CA THR A 59 4.66 24.14 30.94
C THR A 59 4.09 24.14 32.35
N GLY A 60 4.82 24.73 33.31
CA GLY A 60 4.37 24.90 34.70
C GLY A 60 5.20 24.11 35.72
N PRO A 61 4.97 24.33 37.04
CA PRO A 61 5.63 23.58 38.10
C PRO A 61 5.01 22.18 38.20
N GLY A 62 5.76 21.16 37.78
CA GLY A 62 5.41 19.74 37.91
C GLY A 62 6.31 18.85 37.05
N ALA A 63 6.58 17.61 37.49
CA ALA A 63 7.33 16.66 36.69
C ALA A 63 6.46 16.09 35.55
N LEU A 64 7.05 15.67 34.42
CA LEU A 64 6.30 14.98 33.35
C LEU A 64 5.52 13.77 33.87
N VAL A 65 6.03 13.13 34.92
CA VAL A 65 5.37 12.07 35.69
C VAL A 65 4.01 12.50 36.24
N GLU A 66 3.97 13.63 36.98
CA GLU A 66 2.73 14.15 37.55
C GLU A 66 1.74 14.52 36.46
N ARG A 67 2.24 15.12 35.37
CA ARG A 67 1.41 15.49 34.23
C ARG A 67 0.78 14.28 33.54
N ALA A 68 1.52 13.18 33.40
CA ALA A 68 0.98 11.93 32.87
C ALA A 68 -0.13 11.37 33.77
N ALA A 69 0.06 11.44 35.10
CA ALA A 69 -0.95 11.02 36.06
C ALA A 69 -2.23 11.85 35.95
N ASP A 70 -2.11 13.18 35.92
CA ASP A 70 -3.22 14.11 35.77
C ASP A 70 -4.01 13.83 34.49
N LEU A 71 -3.30 13.58 33.38
CA LEU A 71 -3.92 13.28 32.10
C LEU A 71 -4.77 12.00 32.18
N VAL A 72 -4.25 10.94 32.79
CA VAL A 72 -5.00 9.70 32.97
C VAL A 72 -6.19 9.89 33.90
N GLN A 73 -6.00 10.52 35.06
CA GLN A 73 -7.05 10.74 36.04
C GLN A 73 -8.18 11.63 35.50
N ALA A 74 -7.86 12.64 34.70
CA ALA A 74 -8.84 13.56 34.12
C ALA A 74 -9.65 12.94 32.97
N TYR A 75 -9.08 11.98 32.24
CA TYR A 75 -9.71 11.44 31.03
C TYR A 75 -10.23 10.01 31.18
N TRP A 76 -9.64 9.18 32.04
CA TRP A 76 -10.13 7.82 32.25
C TRP A 76 -11.64 7.78 32.54
N PRO A 77 -12.21 8.60 33.45
CA PRO A 77 -13.65 8.55 33.77
C PRO A 77 -14.61 8.89 32.63
N LYS A 78 -14.11 9.35 31.48
CA LYS A 78 -14.91 9.78 30.32
C LYS A 78 -15.30 8.59 29.46
N GLN A 79 -16.54 8.12 29.62
CA GLN A 79 -17.10 6.97 28.91
C GLN A 79 -17.20 7.16 27.39
N GLU A 80 -17.21 8.42 26.93
CA GLU A 80 -17.17 8.75 25.50
C GLU A 80 -15.79 8.49 24.87
N ILE A 81 -14.76 8.26 25.69
CA ILE A 81 -13.37 7.99 25.27
C ILE A 81 -12.98 6.55 25.56
N PHE A 82 -13.37 6.01 26.73
CA PHE A 82 -12.98 4.69 27.18
C PHE A 82 -14.17 3.79 27.51
N ASP A 83 -14.14 2.58 26.97
CA ASP A 83 -14.96 1.46 27.42
C ASP A 83 -14.29 0.79 28.63
N HIS A 84 -14.73 1.17 29.82
CA HIS A 84 -14.17 0.68 31.09
C HIS A 84 -14.24 -0.85 31.29
N SER A 85 -14.98 -1.58 30.45
CA SER A 85 -15.03 -3.04 30.53
C SER A 85 -13.78 -3.73 29.97
N ARG A 86 -13.02 -3.04 29.10
CA ARG A 86 -11.91 -3.63 28.36
C ARG A 86 -10.76 -2.67 28.06
N ASP A 87 -11.01 -1.37 27.95
CA ASP A 87 -9.99 -0.46 27.45
C ASP A 87 -8.82 -0.33 28.45
N LYS A 88 -7.61 -0.24 27.89
CA LYS A 88 -6.36 -0.16 28.66
C LYS A 88 -5.48 1.00 28.22
N ILE A 89 -4.61 1.42 29.13
CA ILE A 89 -3.62 2.49 28.94
C ILE A 89 -2.22 1.94 29.29
N ILE A 90 -1.24 2.24 28.44
CA ILE A 90 0.17 1.95 28.71
C ILE A 90 0.90 3.29 28.88
N ILE A 91 1.71 3.41 29.93
CA ILE A 91 2.61 4.55 30.11
C ILE A 91 4.05 4.07 30.12
N TYR A 92 4.85 4.55 29.19
CA TYR A 92 6.29 4.31 29.10
C TYR A 92 7.05 5.45 29.78
N CYS A 93 8.00 5.10 30.65
CA CYS A 93 8.95 6.04 31.26
C CYS A 93 10.39 5.59 30.97
N ARG A 94 11.34 6.52 31.04
CA ARG A 94 12.75 6.24 30.74
C ARG A 94 13.46 5.54 31.89
N THR A 95 13.14 5.93 33.11
CA THR A 95 13.82 5.46 34.33
C THR A 95 12.90 4.59 35.18
N ARG A 96 13.50 3.74 36.02
CA ARG A 96 12.74 2.86 36.91
C ARG A 96 12.14 3.64 38.08
N GLU A 97 12.78 4.74 38.42
CA GLU A 97 12.38 5.69 39.45
C GLU A 97 11.08 6.41 39.03
N GLU A 98 11.01 6.90 37.79
CA GLU A 98 9.78 7.46 37.22
C GLU A 98 8.65 6.42 37.16
N VAL A 99 8.96 5.18 36.74
CA VAL A 99 7.98 4.10 36.74
C VAL A 99 7.41 3.86 38.15
N ALA A 100 8.27 3.79 39.16
CA ALA A 100 7.86 3.57 40.54
C ALA A 100 7.02 4.74 41.07
N GLN A 101 7.45 5.98 40.80
CA GLN A 101 6.73 7.19 41.22
C GLN A 101 5.34 7.25 40.58
N LEU A 102 5.24 7.06 39.26
CA LEU A 102 3.97 7.16 38.54
C LEU A 102 3.01 6.02 38.91
N ALA A 103 3.53 4.80 39.06
CA ALA A 103 2.73 3.66 39.52
C ALA A 103 2.18 3.88 40.93
N ASP A 104 2.93 4.54 41.82
CA ASP A 104 2.44 4.91 43.15
C ASP A 104 1.35 5.98 43.08
N ILE A 105 1.48 7.00 42.23
CA ILE A 105 0.44 8.03 42.06
C ILE A 105 -0.86 7.43 41.52
N LEU A 106 -0.76 6.57 40.50
CA LEU A 106 -1.91 5.96 39.83
C LEU A 106 -2.41 4.67 40.50
N LYS A 107 -1.71 4.18 41.54
CA LYS A 107 -1.98 2.93 42.26
C LYS A 107 -2.18 1.75 41.29
N CYS A 108 -1.29 1.62 40.32
CA CYS A 108 -1.39 0.64 39.24
C CYS A 108 -0.16 -0.29 39.16
N PRO A 109 -0.24 -1.40 38.42
CA PRO A 109 0.91 -2.27 38.19
C PRO A 109 2.07 -1.55 37.50
N LEU A 110 3.29 -2.01 37.81
CA LEU A 110 4.52 -1.53 37.18
C LEU A 110 5.30 -2.67 36.51
N TYR A 111 5.96 -2.37 35.40
CA TYR A 111 6.70 -3.35 34.62
C TYR A 111 8.08 -2.83 34.20
N THR A 112 9.15 -3.50 34.62
CA THR A 112 10.53 -3.16 34.27
C THR A 112 11.34 -4.42 33.99
N SER A 113 12.58 -4.25 33.50
CA SER A 113 13.51 -5.37 33.34
C SER A 113 13.81 -6.10 34.66
N ARG A 114 13.57 -5.47 35.82
CA ARG A 114 13.76 -6.05 37.16
C ARG A 114 12.47 -6.50 37.84
N SER A 115 11.36 -6.64 37.10
CA SER A 115 10.09 -7.14 37.63
C SER A 115 10.07 -8.66 37.92
N GLY A 116 11.24 -9.25 38.18
CA GLY A 116 11.38 -10.67 38.51
C GLY A 116 11.68 -11.58 37.31
N THR A 117 11.36 -12.86 37.54
CA THR A 117 11.39 -13.98 36.58
C THR A 117 10.41 -13.76 35.43
N GLU A 118 10.50 -14.60 34.39
CA GLU A 118 9.60 -14.51 33.24
C GLU A 118 8.15 -14.83 33.64
N GLU A 119 7.98 -15.76 34.58
CA GLU A 119 6.69 -16.13 35.16
C GLU A 119 6.06 -14.96 35.93
N GLU A 120 6.85 -14.23 36.72
CA GLU A 120 6.38 -13.05 37.46
C GLU A 120 6.00 -11.90 36.51
N LYS A 121 6.77 -11.69 35.44
CA LYS A 121 6.44 -10.72 34.39
C LYS A 121 5.13 -11.05 33.68
N ALA A 122 4.94 -12.32 33.32
CA ALA A 122 3.70 -12.80 32.71
C ALA A 122 2.50 -12.66 33.67
N ALA A 123 2.71 -12.90 34.97
CA ALA A 123 1.68 -12.70 35.99
C ALA A 123 1.25 -11.22 36.12
N ILE A 124 2.20 -10.28 36.07
CA ILE A 124 1.90 -8.84 36.09
C ILE A 124 1.03 -8.45 34.88
N ILE A 125 1.41 -8.89 33.68
CA ILE A 125 0.67 -8.57 32.45
C ILE A 125 -0.72 -9.20 32.48
N SER A 126 -0.82 -10.49 32.80
CA SER A 126 -2.13 -11.18 32.85
C SER A 126 -3.05 -10.62 33.93
N GLY A 127 -2.52 -10.25 35.10
CA GLY A 127 -3.27 -9.59 36.16
C GLY A 127 -3.82 -8.23 35.73
N TRP A 128 -2.99 -7.41 35.07
CA TRP A 128 -3.42 -6.12 34.51
C TRP A 128 -4.49 -6.30 33.42
N LEU A 129 -4.27 -7.22 32.47
CA LEU A 129 -5.21 -7.47 31.38
C LEU A 129 -6.56 -8.02 31.86
N GLY A 130 -6.54 -8.92 32.83
CA GLY A 130 -7.75 -9.55 33.38
C GLY A 130 -8.53 -8.70 34.39
N ASN A 131 -7.91 -7.65 34.95
CA ASN A 131 -8.54 -6.82 35.96
C ASN A 131 -9.08 -5.50 35.38
N ARG A 132 -10.40 -5.39 35.27
CA ARG A 132 -11.10 -4.17 34.81
C ARG A 132 -10.83 -2.93 35.67
N ASP A 133 -10.54 -3.12 36.96
CA ASP A 133 -10.25 -2.02 37.89
C ASP A 133 -8.79 -1.54 37.81
N GLN A 134 -7.95 -2.21 36.98
CA GLN A 134 -6.58 -1.80 36.68
C GLN A 134 -6.45 -1.42 35.20
N PRO A 135 -6.87 -0.21 34.80
CA PRO A 135 -6.83 0.19 33.41
C PRO A 135 -5.43 0.54 32.91
N VAL A 136 -4.51 0.88 33.81
CA VAL A 136 -3.21 1.44 33.48
C VAL A 136 -2.10 0.47 33.88
N ILE A 137 -1.05 0.39 33.06
CA ILE A 137 0.25 -0.16 33.43
C ILE A 137 1.34 0.87 33.14
N VAL A 138 2.28 1.03 34.07
CA VAL A 138 3.44 1.90 33.89
C VAL A 138 4.67 1.03 33.68
N ALA A 139 5.48 1.34 32.66
CA ALA A 139 6.59 0.48 32.30
C ALA A 139 7.79 1.23 31.73
N THR A 140 8.94 0.56 31.69
CA THR A 140 10.02 0.93 30.77
C THR A 140 9.84 0.22 29.43
N SER A 141 10.73 0.47 28.46
CA SER A 141 10.78 -0.25 27.17
C SER A 141 10.86 -1.79 27.29
N ALA A 142 11.10 -2.31 28.50
CA ALA A 142 11.08 -3.74 28.80
C ALA A 142 9.71 -4.42 28.55
N LEU A 143 8.59 -3.67 28.54
CA LEU A 143 7.25 -4.20 28.23
C LEU A 143 7.12 -4.69 26.76
N GLY A 144 8.22 -4.70 26.02
CA GLY A 144 8.35 -5.00 24.59
C GLY A 144 7.97 -6.42 24.13
N ILE A 145 7.95 -7.44 24.99
CA ILE A 145 7.92 -8.84 24.51
C ILE A 145 6.65 -9.57 25.00
N GLY A 146 5.86 -10.11 24.04
CA GLY A 146 5.08 -11.32 24.29
C GLY A 146 3.59 -11.23 24.58
N PHE A 147 2.95 -10.05 24.57
CA PHE A 147 1.49 -9.96 24.72
C PHE A 147 0.80 -9.20 23.59
N ASP A 148 -0.42 -9.65 23.28
CA ASP A 148 -1.31 -9.05 22.30
C ASP A 148 -2.64 -8.72 22.97
N TYR A 149 -2.91 -7.41 23.10
CA TYR A 149 -4.17 -6.92 23.64
C TYR A 149 -4.75 -5.86 22.73
N PRO A 150 -5.94 -6.09 22.14
CA PRO A 150 -6.42 -5.22 21.06
C PRO A 150 -7.02 -3.90 21.53
N PHE A 151 -7.47 -3.83 22.79
CA PHE A 151 -8.22 -2.69 23.34
C PHE A 151 -7.34 -1.67 24.10
N VAL A 152 -6.03 -1.63 23.84
CA VAL A 152 -5.22 -0.49 24.32
C VAL A 152 -5.69 0.76 23.58
N ARG A 153 -6.15 1.78 24.30
CA ARG A 153 -6.60 3.06 23.72
C ARG A 153 -5.49 4.07 23.71
N TRP A 154 -4.78 4.22 24.82
CA TRP A 154 -3.73 5.23 24.95
C TRP A 154 -2.39 4.57 25.23
N VAL A 155 -1.37 5.04 24.50
CA VAL A 155 0.04 4.82 24.82
C VAL A 155 0.65 6.19 25.10
N ILE A 156 1.20 6.38 26.29
CA ILE A 156 1.78 7.64 26.73
C ILE A 156 3.28 7.42 26.95
N HIS A 157 4.11 8.30 26.40
CA HIS A 157 5.55 8.35 26.66
C HIS A 157 5.88 9.55 27.55
N VAL A 158 6.40 9.27 28.74
CA VAL A 158 6.94 10.26 29.68
C VAL A 158 8.40 10.47 29.32
N ASP A 159 8.68 11.63 28.74
CA ASP A 159 9.90 11.93 27.99
C ASP A 159 10.01 11.09 26.70
N GLY A 160 10.52 11.71 25.64
CA GLY A 160 10.51 11.11 24.31
C GLY A 160 11.38 9.85 24.21
N PRO A 161 10.95 8.80 23.48
CA PRO A 161 11.83 7.69 23.13
C PRO A 161 13.11 8.12 22.43
N ASP A 162 14.13 7.28 22.53
CA ASP A 162 15.45 7.54 21.92
C ASP A 162 15.45 7.27 20.41
N LYS A 163 14.70 6.26 19.98
CA LYS A 163 14.66 5.77 18.58
C LYS A 163 13.25 5.72 18.04
N LEU A 164 13.12 5.98 16.74
CA LEU A 164 11.82 5.96 16.06
C LEU A 164 11.29 4.53 15.92
N THR A 165 12.16 3.54 15.72
CA THR A 165 11.76 2.12 15.70
C THR A 165 11.16 1.67 17.03
N ASP A 166 11.79 2.03 18.16
CA ASP A 166 11.28 1.75 19.51
C ASP A 166 9.91 2.42 19.71
N PHE A 167 9.80 3.72 19.39
CA PHE A 167 8.53 4.45 19.46
C PHE A 167 7.44 3.81 18.60
N SER A 168 7.76 3.37 17.38
CA SER A 168 6.81 2.73 16.47
C SER A 168 6.30 1.39 17.02
N GLN A 169 7.17 0.56 17.60
CA GLN A 169 6.75 -0.69 18.25
C GLN A 169 5.87 -0.46 19.48
N GLU A 170 6.26 0.51 20.32
CA GLU A 170 5.57 0.83 21.57
C GLU A 170 4.20 1.46 21.30
N SER A 171 4.14 2.51 20.46
CA SER A 171 2.89 3.16 20.06
C SER A 171 1.97 2.23 19.27
N GLY A 172 2.52 1.31 18.47
CA GLY A 172 1.79 0.32 17.68
C GLY A 172 0.99 -0.71 18.52
N ARG A 173 1.18 -0.75 19.85
CA ARG A 173 0.33 -1.51 20.78
C ARG A 173 -1.08 -0.95 20.88
N ALA A 174 -1.26 0.33 20.58
CA ALA A 174 -2.57 0.97 20.63
C ALA A 174 -3.46 0.49 19.46
N GLY A 175 -4.76 0.37 19.72
CA GLY A 175 -5.79 0.25 18.69
C GLY A 175 -5.64 -0.94 17.75
N ARG A 176 -5.23 -2.14 18.21
CA ARG A 176 -5.09 -3.31 17.30
C ARG A 176 -6.43 -3.87 16.84
N ASP A 177 -7.52 -3.51 17.50
CA ASP A 177 -8.90 -3.72 17.01
C ASP A 177 -9.30 -2.78 15.86
N GLY A 178 -8.44 -1.85 15.45
CA GLY A 178 -8.73 -0.85 14.42
C GLY A 178 -9.53 0.37 14.90
N SER A 179 -9.95 0.39 16.17
CA SER A 179 -10.67 1.53 16.76
C SER A 179 -9.74 2.72 17.02
N LYS A 180 -10.33 3.91 17.22
CA LYS A 180 -9.56 5.13 17.52
C LYS A 180 -8.72 4.93 18.78
N ALA A 181 -7.45 5.29 18.67
CA ALA A 181 -6.47 5.23 19.74
C ALA A 181 -5.56 6.46 19.69
N SER A 182 -4.81 6.72 20.75
CA SER A 182 -3.88 7.86 20.84
C SER A 182 -2.51 7.40 21.29
N SER A 183 -1.47 7.92 20.63
CA SER A 183 -0.08 7.87 21.07
C SER A 183 0.35 9.28 21.46
N ILE A 184 0.72 9.47 22.72
CA ILE A 184 0.99 10.79 23.30
C ILE A 184 2.40 10.81 23.84
N VAL A 185 3.25 11.72 23.34
CA VAL A 185 4.56 11.97 23.95
C VAL A 185 4.50 13.26 24.75
N LEU A 186 4.88 13.19 26.03
CA LEU A 186 5.00 14.35 26.89
C LEU A 186 6.46 14.78 26.95
N LEU A 187 6.73 16.02 26.55
CA LEU A 187 8.05 16.63 26.60
C LEU A 187 8.02 17.88 27.46
N HIS A 188 9.15 18.20 28.08
CA HIS A 188 9.32 19.48 28.75
C HIS A 188 9.23 20.63 27.73
N ALA A 189 8.62 21.75 28.08
CA ALA A 189 8.55 22.92 27.20
C ALA A 189 9.92 23.48 26.76
N GLY A 190 10.97 23.22 27.53
CA GLY A 190 12.35 23.58 27.18
C GLY A 190 13.07 22.56 26.29
N TRP A 191 12.39 21.48 25.87
CA TRP A 191 12.98 20.46 25.01
C TRP A 191 13.44 21.05 23.68
N LYS A 192 14.61 20.62 23.22
CA LYS A 192 15.19 20.98 21.94
C LYS A 192 15.72 19.73 21.25
N PRO A 193 15.62 19.64 19.91
CA PRO A 193 16.18 18.51 19.19
C PRO A 193 17.70 18.47 19.36
N GLN A 194 18.23 17.27 19.51
CA GLN A 194 19.67 17.03 19.42
C GLN A 194 20.07 16.94 17.95
N VAL A 195 21.01 17.77 17.52
CA VAL A 195 21.42 17.91 16.11
C VAL A 195 22.88 17.50 15.89
N ASP A 196 23.42 16.65 16.77
CA ASP A 196 24.79 16.17 16.64
C ASP A 196 24.91 15.19 15.45
N GLY A 197 25.85 15.46 14.53
CA GLY A 197 26.12 14.61 13.35
C GLY A 197 26.68 13.21 13.66
N HIS A 198 26.60 12.76 14.91
CA HIS A 198 26.95 11.41 15.36
C HIS A 198 25.72 10.57 15.71
N LEU A 199 24.50 11.11 15.61
CA LEU A 199 23.29 10.34 15.82
C LEU A 199 23.10 9.31 14.70
N SER A 200 22.65 8.12 15.06
CA SER A 200 22.20 7.14 14.06
C SER A 200 20.93 7.65 13.37
N ALA A 201 20.72 7.25 12.11
CA ALA A 201 19.51 7.55 11.33
C ALA A 201 18.19 7.40 12.12
N ASP A 202 18.06 6.32 12.89
CA ASP A 202 16.85 6.03 13.70
C ASP A 202 16.62 7.03 14.84
N ARG A 203 17.70 7.53 15.45
CA ARG A 203 17.66 8.56 16.50
C ARG A 203 17.35 9.93 15.91
N GLU A 204 18.01 10.28 14.79
CA GLU A 204 17.71 11.53 14.07
C GLU A 204 16.24 11.60 13.64
N ALA A 205 15.70 10.48 13.14
CA ALA A 205 14.30 10.39 12.74
C ALA A 205 13.35 10.61 13.94
N MET A 206 13.73 10.13 15.13
CA MET A 206 12.98 10.37 16.35
C MET A 206 13.04 11.85 16.78
N GLN A 207 14.21 12.48 16.74
CA GLN A 207 14.36 13.92 17.02
C GLN A 207 13.48 14.76 16.08
N LEU A 208 13.49 14.45 14.79
CA LEU A 208 12.62 15.06 13.78
C LEU A 208 11.14 14.91 14.13
N TYR A 209 10.69 13.70 14.44
CA TYR A 209 9.30 13.42 14.82
C TYR A 209 8.85 14.23 16.05
N LEU A 210 9.72 14.34 17.07
CA LEU A 210 9.42 15.05 18.31
C LEU A 210 9.25 16.56 18.14
N THR A 211 9.84 17.14 17.08
CA THR A 211 9.62 18.57 16.77
C THR A 211 8.16 18.90 16.45
N GLN A 212 7.39 17.94 15.92
CA GLN A 212 6.03 18.13 15.37
C GLN A 212 5.87 19.33 14.43
N GLN A 213 6.97 19.85 13.86
CA GLN A 213 6.92 20.87 12.81
C GLN A 213 6.39 20.28 11.48
N TYR A 214 6.19 18.96 11.45
CA TYR A 214 5.73 18.15 10.34
C TYR A 214 4.55 17.31 10.77
N CYS A 215 3.65 17.00 9.83
CA CYS A 215 2.66 15.98 10.11
C CYS A 215 3.38 14.65 10.39
N SER A 216 3.00 13.98 11.46
CA SER A 216 3.47 12.64 11.81
C SER A 216 3.05 11.56 10.80
N ARG A 217 2.40 11.93 9.69
CA ARG A 217 1.89 11.03 8.65
C ARG A 217 2.14 11.62 7.27
N GLU A 218 2.49 10.76 6.32
CA GLU A 218 2.62 11.11 4.90
C GLU A 218 1.26 11.49 4.26
N ARG A 219 0.15 10.91 4.76
CA ARG A 219 -1.23 11.33 4.45
C ARG A 219 -2.01 11.60 5.74
N CYS A 220 -2.11 12.87 6.08
CA CYS A 220 -2.92 13.38 7.17
C CYS A 220 -4.43 13.18 6.88
N GLN A 221 -5.16 12.48 7.76
CA GLN A 221 -6.63 12.28 7.61
C GLN A 221 -7.44 13.58 7.71
N VAL A 222 -6.89 14.62 8.35
CA VAL A 222 -7.51 15.94 8.48
C VAL A 222 -7.25 16.79 7.23
N CYS A 223 -6.05 16.70 6.69
CA CYS A 223 -5.54 17.56 5.64
C CYS A 223 -5.86 17.02 4.25
N ARG A 224 -5.96 15.69 4.09
CA ARG A 224 -6.16 14.92 2.84
C ARG A 224 -5.20 15.23 1.67
N GLU A 225 -4.35 16.23 1.79
CA GLU A 225 -3.33 16.60 0.81
C GLU A 225 -1.93 16.15 1.24
N PRO A 226 -1.09 15.68 0.30
CA PRO A 226 0.33 15.50 0.52
C PRO A 226 1.01 16.87 0.65
N HIS A 227 1.55 17.19 1.82
CA HIS A 227 2.37 18.39 2.01
C HIS A 227 3.84 18.07 1.72
N THR A 228 4.48 18.91 0.92
CA THR A 228 5.92 18.84 0.66
C THR A 228 6.67 19.10 1.97
N GLU A 229 7.44 18.11 2.43
CA GLU A 229 8.22 18.19 3.68
C GLU A 229 9.36 19.22 3.55
N ALA A 230 9.08 20.48 3.89
CA ALA A 230 10.11 21.52 3.99
C ALA A 230 10.83 21.39 5.33
N ARG A 231 12.00 20.72 5.35
CA ARG A 231 12.88 20.65 6.53
C ARG A 231 13.14 22.04 7.13
N PRO A 232 13.37 22.17 8.45
CA PRO A 232 13.56 23.46 9.06
C PRO A 232 14.85 24.04 8.47
N ALA A 233 14.81 25.25 7.93
CA ALA A 233 16.00 25.85 7.33
C ALA A 233 17.14 26.02 8.37
N ASP A 234 16.78 26.03 9.65
CA ASP A 234 17.64 26.20 10.82
C ASP A 234 18.15 24.87 11.42
N VAL A 235 17.60 23.72 11.04
CA VAL A 235 18.01 22.40 11.57
C VAL A 235 18.32 21.43 10.43
N VAL A 236 19.62 21.18 10.21
CA VAL A 236 20.09 20.26 9.17
C VAL A 236 20.35 18.87 9.76
N PHE A 237 19.42 17.94 9.52
CA PHE A 237 19.61 16.51 9.83
C PHE A 237 20.33 15.78 8.68
N ALA A 238 21.13 14.76 9.01
CA ALA A 238 21.96 14.02 8.05
C ALA A 238 21.16 13.00 7.20
N LEU A 239 19.96 12.61 7.65
CA LEU A 239 19.06 11.76 6.89
C LEU A 239 18.77 12.29 5.47
N PRO A 240 18.65 11.46 4.42
CA PRO A 240 18.28 11.90 3.07
C PRO A 240 16.83 12.42 2.99
N GLN A 241 16.56 13.36 2.09
CA GLN A 241 15.31 14.15 2.06
C GLN A 241 14.04 13.37 1.69
N ARG A 242 14.15 12.21 1.05
CA ARG A 242 13.07 11.22 0.88
C ARG A 242 13.67 9.98 0.24
N VAL A 243 13.27 8.79 0.67
CA VAL A 243 13.51 7.56 -0.08
C VAL A 243 12.12 7.10 -0.52
N GLU A 244 11.87 7.04 -1.83
CA GLU A 244 10.62 6.46 -2.33
C GLU A 244 10.49 5.03 -1.83
N MET A 245 9.35 4.72 -1.21
CA MET A 245 9.08 3.41 -0.64
C MET A 245 8.17 2.64 -1.58
N GLU A 246 8.67 1.53 -2.10
CA GLU A 246 7.86 0.57 -2.84
C GLU A 246 7.18 -0.37 -1.83
N PHE A 247 5.85 -0.35 -1.81
CA PHE A 247 5.04 -1.34 -1.10
C PHE A 247 4.83 -2.54 -2.02
N THR A 248 4.90 -3.74 -1.45
CA THR A 248 4.77 -5.00 -2.18
C THR A 248 4.00 -6.04 -1.36
N GLY A 249 3.38 -5.58 -0.26
CA GLY A 249 2.57 -6.38 0.66
C GLY A 249 1.19 -6.75 0.09
N PRO A 250 0.42 -7.57 0.84
CA PRO A 250 -0.89 -8.03 0.41
C PRO A 250 -1.87 -6.91 0.10
N GLU A 251 -1.84 -5.78 0.83
CA GLU A 251 -2.74 -4.67 0.54
C GLU A 251 -2.44 -4.04 -0.81
N GLU A 252 -1.16 -3.91 -1.15
CA GLU A 252 -0.75 -3.40 -2.46
C GLU A 252 -1.12 -4.39 -3.58
N VAL A 253 -0.95 -5.68 -3.37
CA VAL A 253 -1.38 -6.72 -4.34
C VAL A 253 -2.89 -6.64 -4.55
N LEU A 254 -3.68 -6.59 -3.48
CA LEU A 254 -5.14 -6.44 -3.56
C LEU A 254 -5.54 -5.11 -4.19
N ARG A 255 -4.80 -4.03 -3.96
CA ARG A 255 -5.02 -2.73 -4.60
C ARG A 255 -4.75 -2.82 -6.10
N GLN A 256 -3.67 -3.49 -6.50
CA GLN A 256 -3.34 -3.72 -7.90
C GLN A 256 -4.40 -4.60 -8.57
N ASP A 257 -4.82 -5.68 -7.91
CA ASP A 257 -5.90 -6.55 -8.39
C ASP A 257 -7.23 -5.80 -8.52
N HIS A 258 -7.55 -4.92 -7.57
CA HIS A 258 -8.77 -4.11 -7.64
C HIS A 258 -8.73 -3.09 -8.78
N VAL A 259 -7.59 -2.40 -8.97
CA VAL A 259 -7.41 -1.50 -10.13
C VAL A 259 -7.49 -2.28 -11.44
N ARG A 260 -6.93 -3.50 -11.46
CA ARG A 260 -6.96 -4.41 -12.59
C ARG A 260 -8.39 -4.83 -12.95
N GLU A 261 -9.18 -5.24 -11.97
CA GLU A 261 -10.61 -5.56 -12.13
C GLU A 261 -11.38 -4.33 -12.64
N GLN A 262 -11.20 -3.15 -12.04
CA GLN A 262 -11.88 -1.93 -12.47
C GLN A 262 -11.64 -1.58 -13.95
N VAL A 263 -10.41 -1.74 -14.45
CA VAL A 263 -10.08 -1.44 -15.85
C VAL A 263 -10.77 -2.43 -16.79
N LEU A 264 -10.78 -3.71 -16.47
CA LEU A 264 -11.48 -4.72 -17.28
C LEU A 264 -13.00 -4.55 -17.20
N ASP A 265 -13.56 -4.34 -16.01
CA ASP A 265 -15.00 -4.15 -15.80
C ASP A 265 -15.51 -2.93 -16.57
N SER A 266 -14.75 -1.83 -16.57
CA SER A 266 -15.07 -0.65 -17.36
C SER A 266 -15.04 -0.96 -18.85
N TYR A 267 -14.02 -1.66 -19.33
CA TYR A 267 -13.92 -2.04 -20.74
C TYR A 267 -15.06 -2.99 -21.16
N GLU A 268 -15.40 -3.97 -20.34
CA GLU A 268 -16.51 -4.89 -20.57
C GLU A 268 -17.86 -4.16 -20.59
N SER A 269 -18.08 -3.22 -19.67
CA SER A 269 -19.28 -2.39 -19.64
C SER A 269 -19.44 -1.57 -20.93
N ASP A 270 -18.35 -0.98 -21.43
CA ASP A 270 -18.38 -0.24 -22.69
C ASP A 270 -18.71 -1.14 -23.89
N LEU A 271 -18.20 -2.38 -23.89
CA LEU A 271 -18.54 -3.38 -24.90
C LEU A 271 -20.02 -3.77 -24.82
N GLU A 272 -20.58 -3.95 -23.62
CA GLU A 272 -22.00 -4.25 -23.41
C GLU A 272 -22.92 -3.14 -23.95
N ILE A 273 -22.56 -1.88 -23.71
CA ILE A 273 -23.32 -0.72 -24.22
C ILE A 273 -23.32 -0.71 -25.76
N MET A 274 -22.21 -1.10 -26.36
CA MET A 274 -21.98 -0.95 -27.80
C MET A 274 -22.27 -2.21 -28.62
N VAL A 275 -22.63 -3.32 -27.98
CA VAL A 275 -22.88 -4.60 -28.66
C VAL A 275 -24.01 -4.46 -29.68
N GLY A 276 -23.80 -5.03 -30.87
CA GLY A 276 -24.77 -4.95 -31.97
C GLY A 276 -24.75 -3.64 -32.76
N LEU A 277 -23.91 -2.65 -32.40
CA LEU A 277 -23.72 -1.40 -33.13
C LEU A 277 -22.46 -1.43 -34.01
N CYS A 278 -22.42 -0.60 -35.06
CA CYS A 278 -21.27 -0.56 -35.97
C CYS A 278 -20.21 0.42 -35.47
N LEU A 279 -19.26 -0.09 -34.69
CA LEU A 279 -18.16 0.71 -34.11
C LEU A 279 -17.27 1.40 -35.16
N TYR A 280 -17.09 0.79 -36.33
CA TYR A 280 -16.38 1.45 -37.44
C TYR A 280 -17.09 2.72 -37.92
N CYS A 281 -18.41 2.64 -38.15
CA CYS A 281 -19.19 3.81 -38.54
C CYS A 281 -19.31 4.84 -37.41
N ARG A 282 -19.35 4.40 -36.15
CA ARG A 282 -19.34 5.28 -34.98
C ARG A 282 -18.08 6.15 -34.96
N ILE A 283 -16.90 5.54 -35.10
CA ILE A 283 -15.63 6.28 -35.14
C ILE A 283 -15.59 7.30 -36.28
N GLU A 284 -16.09 6.93 -37.45
CA GLU A 284 -16.09 7.82 -38.61
C GLU A 284 -17.17 8.91 -38.55
N GLY A 285 -17.90 9.04 -37.44
CA GLY A 285 -18.96 10.04 -37.28
C GLY A 285 -20.17 9.81 -38.18
N ARG A 286 -20.44 8.54 -38.56
CA ARG A 286 -21.56 8.14 -39.43
C ARG A 286 -22.66 7.47 -38.62
N ARG A 287 -23.85 7.35 -39.21
CA ARG A 287 -24.96 6.57 -38.66
C ARG A 287 -24.51 5.11 -38.40
N PHE A 288 -24.68 4.64 -37.16
CA PHE A 288 -24.05 3.41 -36.64
C PHE A 288 -25.01 2.44 -35.95
N ASP A 289 -26.32 2.71 -36.00
CA ASP A 289 -27.44 1.88 -35.50
C ASP A 289 -27.70 0.66 -36.41
N HIS A 290 -26.65 -0.11 -36.70
CA HIS A 290 -26.73 -1.36 -37.44
C HIS A 290 -25.61 -2.31 -37.00
N ALA A 291 -25.86 -3.62 -37.12
CA ALA A 291 -24.86 -4.63 -36.81
C ALA A 291 -23.62 -4.52 -37.72
N PRO A 292 -22.40 -4.75 -37.22
CA PRO A 292 -21.17 -4.78 -38.03
C PRO A 292 -21.28 -5.68 -39.26
N GLY A 293 -21.91 -6.85 -39.10
CA GLY A 293 -22.18 -7.79 -40.18
C GLY A 293 -23.09 -7.25 -41.29
N LYS A 294 -23.89 -6.20 -41.05
CA LYS A 294 -24.75 -5.54 -42.06
C LYS A 294 -24.13 -4.28 -42.66
N CYS A 295 -22.95 -3.85 -42.18
CA CYS A 295 -22.28 -2.65 -42.66
C CYS A 295 -21.81 -2.83 -44.12
N SER A 296 -22.13 -1.87 -44.99
CA SER A 296 -21.68 -1.86 -46.40
C SER A 296 -20.16 -1.80 -46.54
N ARG A 297 -19.46 -1.34 -45.49
CA ARG A 297 -18.00 -1.18 -45.44
C ARG A 297 -17.29 -2.28 -44.67
N ARG A 298 -18.00 -3.32 -44.21
CA ARG A 298 -17.42 -4.41 -43.39
C ARG A 298 -16.21 -5.07 -44.04
N PHE A 299 -16.19 -5.15 -45.37
CA PHE A 299 -15.09 -5.78 -46.10
C PHE A 299 -13.76 -5.05 -46.01
N ARG A 300 -13.71 -3.79 -45.56
CA ARG A 300 -12.43 -3.07 -45.40
C ARG A 300 -11.59 -3.70 -44.29
N TRP A 301 -12.11 -3.70 -43.06
CA TRP A 301 -11.43 -4.27 -41.91
C TRP A 301 -11.32 -5.81 -42.01
N ILE A 302 -12.30 -6.50 -42.62
CA ILE A 302 -12.20 -7.96 -42.84
C ILE A 302 -10.99 -8.29 -43.73
N ARG A 303 -10.77 -7.54 -44.81
CA ARG A 303 -9.64 -7.77 -45.72
C ARG A 303 -8.31 -7.43 -45.06
N ALA A 304 -8.23 -6.29 -44.36
CA ALA A 304 -7.03 -5.88 -43.63
C ALA A 304 -6.60 -6.95 -42.60
N LYS A 305 -7.58 -7.47 -41.85
CA LYS A 305 -7.38 -8.56 -40.88
C LYS A 305 -6.91 -9.86 -41.54
N GLN A 306 -7.55 -10.26 -42.65
CA GLN A 306 -7.17 -11.45 -43.40
C GLN A 306 -5.75 -11.35 -43.98
N GLU A 307 -5.32 -10.15 -44.37
CA GLU A 307 -3.97 -9.92 -44.90
C GLU A 307 -2.90 -10.05 -43.82
N ALA A 308 -3.15 -9.52 -42.61
CA ALA A 308 -2.24 -9.71 -41.47
C ALA A 308 -2.10 -11.20 -41.11
N TYR A 309 -3.22 -11.92 -41.03
CA TYR A 309 -3.22 -13.36 -40.78
C TYR A 309 -2.42 -14.14 -41.84
N ARG A 310 -2.68 -13.89 -43.13
CA ARG A 310 -1.96 -14.57 -44.23
C ARG A 310 -0.47 -14.24 -44.26
N THR A 311 -0.11 -13.01 -43.91
CA THR A 311 1.30 -12.60 -43.84
C THR A 311 2.03 -13.39 -42.77
N ARG A 312 1.46 -13.53 -41.57
CA ARG A 312 2.04 -14.32 -40.48
C ARG A 312 2.06 -15.82 -40.76
N ASP A 313 1.00 -16.35 -41.36
CA ASP A 313 0.92 -17.75 -41.80
C ASP A 313 2.03 -18.11 -42.81
N ARG A 314 2.31 -17.21 -43.79
CA ARG A 314 3.44 -17.38 -44.72
C ARG A 314 4.82 -17.32 -44.06
N GLU A 315 4.92 -16.65 -42.91
CA GLU A 315 6.14 -16.57 -42.10
C GLU A 315 6.29 -17.75 -41.12
N ASP A 316 5.34 -18.70 -41.11
CA ASP A 316 5.24 -19.77 -40.11
C ASP A 316 5.18 -19.21 -38.67
N LYS A 317 4.46 -18.10 -38.50
CA LYS A 317 4.24 -17.42 -37.21
C LYS A 317 2.77 -17.28 -36.91
N GLU A 318 2.42 -17.34 -35.64
CA GLU A 318 1.07 -16.99 -35.18
C GLU A 318 0.91 -15.46 -35.17
N TRP A 319 -0.24 -14.96 -35.65
CA TRP A 319 -0.52 -13.52 -35.59
C TRP A 319 -0.88 -13.07 -34.17
N ILE A 320 -1.58 -13.91 -33.42
CA ILE A 320 -1.96 -13.71 -32.02
C ILE A 320 -1.41 -14.90 -31.23
N GLY A 321 -0.73 -14.64 -30.12
CA GLY A 321 -0.21 -15.70 -29.27
C GLY A 321 -1.32 -16.59 -28.70
N ARG A 322 -1.04 -17.88 -28.54
CA ARG A 322 -1.99 -18.83 -27.92
C ARG A 322 -2.42 -18.35 -26.54
N TYR A 323 -3.70 -18.49 -26.25
CA TYR A 323 -4.34 -18.16 -24.97
C TYR A 323 -4.31 -16.67 -24.57
N VAL A 324 -3.68 -15.79 -25.35
CA VAL A 324 -3.64 -14.34 -25.09
C VAL A 324 -4.99 -13.67 -25.34
N ALA A 325 -5.70 -14.07 -26.39
CA ALA A 325 -7.03 -13.56 -26.72
C ALA A 325 -7.84 -14.60 -27.49
N CYS A 326 -9.17 -14.48 -27.44
CA CYS A 326 -10.08 -15.32 -28.20
C CYS A 326 -9.86 -15.10 -29.71
N TRP A 327 -9.64 -16.17 -30.47
CA TRP A 327 -9.36 -16.11 -31.91
C TRP A 327 -10.55 -15.60 -32.75
N GLN A 328 -11.76 -15.63 -32.20
CA GLN A 328 -12.99 -15.22 -32.88
C GLN A 328 -13.38 -13.77 -32.60
N CYS A 329 -13.41 -13.34 -31.34
CA CYS A 329 -13.82 -11.98 -30.95
C CYS A 329 -12.67 -11.07 -30.53
N TYR A 330 -11.45 -11.60 -30.40
CA TYR A 330 -10.24 -10.88 -30.01
C TYR A 330 -10.24 -10.32 -28.58
N GLN A 331 -11.18 -10.74 -27.72
CA GLN A 331 -11.21 -10.35 -26.31
C GLN A 331 -10.26 -11.21 -25.46
N PRO A 332 -9.72 -10.67 -24.35
CA PRO A 332 -8.95 -11.46 -23.38
C PRO A 332 -9.82 -12.57 -22.78
N GLN A 333 -9.19 -13.63 -22.27
CA GLN A 333 -9.90 -14.79 -21.71
C GLN A 333 -10.77 -14.44 -20.50
N ASP A 334 -10.39 -13.41 -19.75
CA ASP A 334 -11.20 -12.89 -18.64
C ASP A 334 -12.58 -12.40 -19.10
N ILE A 335 -12.69 -11.89 -20.34
CA ILE A 335 -13.93 -11.39 -20.95
C ILE A 335 -14.60 -12.44 -21.86
N CYS A 336 -13.82 -13.27 -22.55
CA CYS A 336 -14.35 -14.29 -23.47
C CYS A 336 -13.63 -15.62 -23.31
N ARG A 337 -14.33 -16.60 -22.74
CA ARG A 337 -13.81 -17.94 -22.43
C ARG A 337 -14.07 -18.97 -23.53
N VAL A 338 -14.62 -18.58 -24.68
CA VAL A 338 -14.89 -19.49 -25.82
C VAL A 338 -13.63 -20.15 -26.36
N ALA A 339 -12.47 -19.52 -26.16
CA ALA A 339 -11.18 -20.09 -26.56
C ALA A 339 -10.50 -20.89 -25.43
N ASP A 340 -11.12 -20.99 -24.25
CA ASP A 340 -10.70 -21.86 -23.16
C ASP A 340 -11.25 -23.28 -23.39
N PRO A 341 -10.38 -24.29 -23.62
CA PRO A 341 -10.82 -25.66 -23.84
C PRO A 341 -11.49 -26.31 -22.61
N GLU A 342 -11.41 -25.69 -21.42
CA GLU A 342 -12.04 -26.17 -20.19
C GLU A 342 -13.46 -25.61 -19.96
N HIS A 343 -13.94 -24.69 -20.80
CA HIS A 343 -15.27 -24.06 -20.66
C HIS A 343 -16.27 -24.52 -21.73
N GLU A 344 -17.55 -24.59 -21.35
CA GLU A 344 -18.65 -25.09 -22.20
C GLU A 344 -19.21 -24.04 -23.19
N GLU A 345 -18.76 -22.79 -23.12
CA GLU A 345 -19.27 -21.70 -23.97
C GLU A 345 -18.83 -21.86 -25.43
N THR A 346 -19.78 -21.79 -26.36
CA THR A 346 -19.54 -21.98 -27.80
C THR A 346 -19.73 -20.71 -28.63
N GLU A 347 -20.24 -19.64 -28.04
CA GLU A 347 -20.53 -18.38 -28.74
C GLU A 347 -19.86 -17.18 -28.05
N CYS A 348 -19.17 -16.36 -28.84
CA CYS A 348 -18.55 -15.15 -28.32
C CYS A 348 -19.60 -14.11 -27.93
N ARG A 349 -19.45 -13.52 -26.74
CA ARG A 349 -20.32 -12.44 -26.26
C ARG A 349 -20.19 -11.13 -27.06
N PHE A 350 -18.99 -10.82 -27.55
CA PHE A 350 -18.67 -9.53 -28.21
C PHE A 350 -18.07 -9.71 -29.62
N PRO A 351 -18.76 -10.40 -30.55
CA PRO A 351 -18.23 -10.67 -31.88
C PRO A 351 -18.15 -9.37 -32.71
N ASP A 352 -17.13 -9.28 -33.57
CA ASP A 352 -16.94 -8.17 -34.52
C ASP A 352 -16.96 -6.76 -33.89
N MET A 353 -16.43 -6.61 -32.66
CA MET A 353 -16.31 -5.31 -31.99
C MET A 353 -14.89 -4.72 -32.10
N VAL A 354 -13.87 -5.50 -31.72
CA VAL A 354 -12.47 -5.04 -31.60
C VAL A 354 -11.89 -4.61 -32.95
N MET A 355 -11.92 -5.48 -33.96
CA MET A 355 -11.26 -5.22 -35.25
C MET A 355 -11.88 -4.06 -36.05
N PRO A 356 -13.22 -3.93 -36.15
CA PRO A 356 -13.83 -2.79 -36.84
C PRO A 356 -13.52 -1.46 -36.15
N LEU A 357 -13.45 -1.47 -34.81
CA LEU A 357 -13.11 -0.30 -34.01
C LEU A 357 -11.64 0.11 -34.24
N CYS A 358 -10.69 -0.80 -34.07
CA CYS A 358 -9.26 -0.52 -34.29
C CYS A 358 -9.00 -0.01 -35.72
N TYR A 359 -9.60 -0.68 -36.72
CA TYR A 359 -9.51 -0.24 -38.11
C TYR A 359 -10.09 1.16 -38.33
N GLY A 360 -11.20 1.49 -37.63
CA GLY A 360 -11.77 2.83 -37.61
C GLY A 360 -10.80 3.87 -37.06
N VAL A 361 -10.15 3.59 -35.93
CA VAL A 361 -9.14 4.48 -35.32
C VAL A 361 -8.03 4.80 -36.32
N TYR A 362 -7.53 3.79 -37.04
CA TYR A 362 -6.48 4.00 -38.04
C TYR A 362 -6.95 4.84 -39.23
N CYS A 363 -8.16 4.60 -39.73
CA CYS A 363 -8.68 5.29 -40.92
C CYS A 363 -9.24 6.69 -40.67
N ARG A 364 -9.53 7.08 -39.42
CA ARG A 364 -10.16 8.38 -39.12
C ARG A 364 -9.18 9.54 -39.36
N PRO A 365 -9.66 10.73 -39.74
CA PRO A 365 -8.83 11.93 -39.73
C PRO A 365 -8.19 12.14 -38.34
N GLY A 366 -6.86 12.29 -38.29
CA GLY A 366 -6.11 12.38 -37.03
C GLY A 366 -5.84 11.05 -36.32
N GLY A 367 -6.17 9.90 -36.93
CA GLY A 367 -5.91 8.57 -36.38
C GLY A 367 -4.43 8.30 -36.07
N GLU A 368 -3.54 8.74 -36.97
CA GLU A 368 -2.08 8.62 -36.77
C GLU A 368 -1.58 9.43 -35.56
N GLU A 369 -2.04 10.68 -35.42
CA GLU A 369 -1.71 11.53 -34.27
C GLU A 369 -2.23 10.91 -32.96
N TRP A 370 -3.43 10.33 -33.02
CA TRP A 370 -4.04 9.67 -31.88
C TRP A 370 -3.24 8.44 -31.45
N LEU A 371 -2.86 7.57 -32.39
CA LEU A 371 -2.02 6.40 -32.10
C LEU A 371 -0.66 6.80 -31.55
N ARG A 372 -0.03 7.85 -32.10
CA ARG A 372 1.23 8.39 -31.58
C ARG A 372 1.09 8.93 -30.16
N LYS A 373 0.00 9.65 -29.87
CA LYS A 373 -0.26 10.21 -28.54
C LYS A 373 -0.45 9.13 -27.48
N HIS A 374 -1.21 8.08 -27.78
CA HIS A 374 -1.61 7.08 -26.79
C HIS A 374 -0.66 5.88 -26.71
N PHE A 375 0.01 5.51 -27.81
CA PHE A 375 0.86 4.32 -27.90
C PHE A 375 2.32 4.62 -28.24
N GLN A 376 2.67 5.88 -28.53
CA GLN A 376 4.02 6.27 -28.98
C GLN A 376 4.50 5.49 -30.21
N ARG A 377 3.55 5.09 -31.07
CA ARG A 377 3.79 4.33 -32.30
C ARG A 377 3.23 5.05 -33.53
N SER A 378 3.89 4.84 -34.66
CA SER A 378 3.48 5.28 -35.99
C SER A 378 3.64 4.13 -36.96
N PHE A 379 2.75 4.02 -37.94
CA PHE A 379 2.72 2.88 -38.88
C PHE A 379 2.82 3.40 -40.31
N GLN A 380 3.73 2.82 -41.10
CA GLN A 380 3.96 3.18 -42.49
C GLN A 380 2.91 2.58 -43.44
N SER A 381 2.19 1.54 -42.99
CA SER A 381 1.17 0.88 -43.79
C SER A 381 0.04 0.31 -42.93
N GLU A 382 -1.12 0.07 -43.58
CA GLU A 382 -2.26 -0.61 -42.96
C GLU A 382 -1.87 -2.01 -42.46
N LEU A 383 -1.04 -2.74 -43.22
CA LEU A 383 -0.57 -4.06 -42.84
C LEU A 383 0.29 -4.02 -41.58
N GLU A 384 1.21 -3.07 -41.47
CA GLU A 384 2.06 -2.91 -40.28
C GLU A 384 1.22 -2.65 -39.02
N TYR A 385 0.22 -1.78 -39.13
CA TYR A 385 -0.73 -1.53 -38.05
C TYR A 385 -1.50 -2.79 -37.65
N MET A 386 -2.05 -3.51 -38.63
CA MET A 386 -2.80 -4.74 -38.36
C MET A 386 -1.91 -5.83 -37.74
N LEU A 387 -0.65 -5.95 -38.15
CA LEU A 387 0.29 -6.89 -37.55
C LEU A 387 0.56 -6.55 -36.07
N TRP A 388 0.77 -5.27 -35.76
CA TRP A 388 0.98 -4.79 -34.40
C TRP A 388 -0.22 -5.05 -33.49
N LEU A 389 -1.45 -4.92 -33.99
CA LEU A 389 -2.66 -5.20 -33.20
C LEU A 389 -2.70 -6.63 -32.61
N GLY A 390 -1.96 -7.58 -33.19
CA GLY A 390 -1.88 -8.96 -32.68
C GLY A 390 -0.75 -9.20 -31.67
N GLU A 391 0.10 -8.20 -31.42
CA GLU A 391 1.18 -8.32 -30.43
C GLU A 391 0.62 -8.38 -29.00
N THR A 392 1.30 -9.13 -28.13
CA THR A 392 0.94 -9.24 -26.71
C THR A 392 1.10 -7.89 -26.02
N ALA A 393 0.10 -7.51 -25.25
CA ALA A 393 0.03 -6.29 -24.47
C ALA A 393 -0.56 -6.59 -23.08
N SER A 394 -0.80 -5.53 -22.31
CA SER A 394 -1.54 -5.64 -21.06
C SER A 394 -2.58 -4.54 -20.89
N LEU A 395 -3.80 -4.94 -20.56
CA LEU A 395 -4.90 -4.05 -20.23
C LEU A 395 -5.25 -4.19 -18.75
N GLY A 396 -4.98 -3.14 -17.97
CA GLY A 396 -5.19 -3.14 -16.52
C GLY A 396 -4.26 -4.08 -15.74
N GLY A 397 -3.27 -4.70 -16.37
CA GLY A 397 -2.43 -5.75 -15.76
C GLY A 397 -2.80 -7.17 -16.18
N ASN A 398 -3.86 -7.36 -16.99
CA ASN A 398 -4.18 -8.65 -17.61
C ASN A 398 -3.49 -8.77 -18.96
N GLU A 399 -3.05 -9.99 -19.30
CA GLU A 399 -2.47 -10.28 -20.61
C GLU A 399 -3.56 -10.20 -21.69
N CYS A 400 -3.29 -9.46 -22.77
CA CYS A 400 -4.20 -9.29 -23.89
C CYS A 400 -3.41 -8.99 -25.17
N ILE A 401 -4.07 -8.55 -26.24
CA ILE A 401 -3.39 -8.02 -27.43
C ILE A 401 -3.54 -6.49 -27.52
N GLU A 402 -2.66 -5.84 -28.30
CA GLU A 402 -2.71 -4.39 -28.54
C GLU A 402 -4.07 -3.90 -29.07
N ALA A 403 -4.79 -4.77 -29.81
CA ALA A 403 -6.15 -4.46 -30.25
C ALA A 403 -7.12 -4.19 -29.09
N ASN A 404 -6.98 -4.85 -27.94
CA ASN A 404 -7.80 -4.58 -26.77
C ASN A 404 -7.48 -3.22 -26.16
N CYS A 405 -6.20 -2.85 -26.06
CA CYS A 405 -5.76 -1.56 -25.56
C CYS A 405 -6.29 -0.41 -26.42
N VAL A 406 -6.18 -0.53 -27.75
CA VAL A 406 -6.75 0.43 -28.70
C VAL A 406 -8.26 0.52 -28.55
N ALA A 407 -8.93 -0.64 -28.45
CA ALA A 407 -10.37 -0.69 -28.32
C ALA A 407 -10.88 -0.05 -27.02
N ALA A 408 -10.24 -0.34 -25.89
CA ALA A 408 -10.61 0.22 -24.58
C ALA A 408 -10.49 1.74 -24.57
N LEU A 409 -9.38 2.30 -25.06
CA LEU A 409 -9.21 3.74 -25.15
C LEU A 409 -10.21 4.38 -26.12
N ALA A 410 -10.47 3.77 -27.28
CA ALA A 410 -11.40 4.31 -28.26
C ALA A 410 -12.86 4.26 -27.77
N LEU A 411 -13.24 3.23 -27.02
CA LEU A 411 -14.56 3.13 -26.39
C LEU A 411 -14.76 4.17 -25.29
N ALA A 412 -13.74 4.38 -24.45
CA ALA A 412 -13.77 5.39 -23.39
C ALA A 412 -13.96 6.83 -23.94
N GLU A 413 -13.53 7.10 -25.18
CA GLU A 413 -13.78 8.39 -25.86
C GLU A 413 -15.24 8.57 -26.33
N PHE A 414 -16.06 7.52 -26.34
CA PHE A 414 -17.47 7.63 -26.71
C PHE A 414 -18.38 8.10 -25.57
N GLY A 415 -17.85 8.09 -24.33
CA GLY A 415 -18.53 8.49 -23.10
C GLY A 415 -18.95 9.95 -23.04
#